data_AF-A0A8B6CDK0-F1
#
_entry.id   AF-A0A8B6CDK0-F1
#
_cell.length_a   1.000
_cell.length_b   1.000
_cell.length_c   1.000
_cell.angle_alpha   90.00
_cell.angle_beta   90.00
_cell.angle_gamma   90.00
#
_symmetry.space_group_name_H-M   'P 1'
#
loop_
_entity.id
_entity.type
_entity.pdbx_description
1 polymer ?
#
loop_
_entity_poly.entity_id
_entity_poly.type
_entity_poly.pdbx_seq_one_letter_code
_entity_poly.pdbx_strand_id
1 'polypeptide(L)'
;MDKLQMVVESISSKWKEAKTIVSLTTPRLDNRLHRLNSEIIDGLVKRSSRYLDNKDVYVSDNSNMWHGQVSIQQLLNEDKFHLSERGTSMLASNIKNALHTVLGIKVQQRNNRYSRSTDRARQQYRPQHRQSFNNYHDHNEQNRVKFKRTG
;
A
#
# COMPACT_ATOMS: atom_id res chain seq x y z
N MET A 1 14.31 -23.46 -10.75
CA MET A 1 13.05 -24.08 -10.29
C MET A 1 13.34 -25.29 -9.45
N ASP A 2 14.27 -26.12 -9.91
CA ASP A 2 14.79 -27.31 -9.22
C ASP A 2 15.23 -27.02 -7.78
N LYS A 3 15.88 -25.87 -7.53
CA LYS A 3 16.28 -25.47 -6.17
C LYS A 3 15.11 -25.23 -5.21
N LEU A 4 14.00 -24.64 -5.67
CA LEU A 4 12.83 -24.42 -4.80
C LEU A 4 12.19 -25.77 -4.45
N GLN A 5 12.04 -26.64 -5.45
CA GLN A 5 11.52 -28.00 -5.26
C GLN A 5 12.41 -28.79 -4.29
N MET A 6 13.74 -28.77 -4.46
CA MET A 6 14.68 -29.42 -3.56
C MET A 6 14.56 -28.93 -2.11
N VAL A 7 14.38 -27.62 -1.91
CA VAL A 7 14.18 -27.04 -0.56
C VAL A 7 12.87 -27.54 0.04
N VAL A 8 11.78 -27.51 -0.73
CA VAL A 8 10.47 -28.00 -0.30
C VAL A 8 10.53 -29.50 0.06
N GLU A 9 11.11 -30.33 -0.80
CA GLU A 9 11.28 -31.76 -0.55
C GLU A 9 12.15 -32.03 0.69
N SER A 10 13.22 -31.24 0.87
CA SER A 10 14.06 -31.33 2.06
C SER A 10 13.28 -31.00 3.34
N ILE A 11 12.41 -29.98 3.31
CA ILE A 11 11.55 -29.63 4.45
C ILE A 11 10.54 -30.76 4.70
N SER A 12 9.80 -31.19 3.67
CA SER A 12 8.77 -32.23 3.81
C SER A 12 9.34 -33.58 4.24
N SER A 13 10.59 -33.89 3.87
CA SER A 13 11.25 -35.13 4.31
C SER A 13 11.53 -35.16 5.82
N LYS A 14 11.81 -33.99 6.42
CA LYS A 14 12.14 -33.84 7.85
C LYS A 14 10.90 -33.56 8.70
N TRP A 15 9.97 -32.78 8.17
CA TRP A 15 8.75 -32.36 8.84
C TRP A 15 7.53 -32.66 7.96
N LYS A 16 7.07 -33.91 8.02
CA LYS A 16 6.05 -34.45 7.11
C LYS A 16 4.71 -33.71 7.15
N GLU A 17 4.38 -33.07 8.26
CA GLU A 17 3.13 -32.33 8.46
C GLU A 17 3.32 -30.80 8.38
N ALA A 18 4.54 -30.34 8.11
CA ALA A 18 4.81 -28.91 8.06
C ALA A 18 4.26 -28.28 6.77
N LYS A 19 3.48 -27.22 6.95
CA LYS A 19 3.04 -26.34 5.86
C LYS A 19 4.11 -25.30 5.59
N THR A 20 4.52 -25.17 4.33
CA THR A 20 5.55 -24.24 3.89
C THR A 20 4.91 -23.01 3.26
N ILE A 21 5.27 -21.81 3.73
CA ILE A 21 4.87 -20.55 3.11
C ILE A 21 6.10 -19.92 2.47
N VAL A 22 6.02 -19.68 1.16
CA VAL A 22 7.03 -18.93 0.40
C VAL A 22 6.54 -17.49 0.27
N SER A 23 7.25 -16.55 0.89
CA SER A 23 6.99 -15.12 0.71
C SER A 23 7.67 -14.64 -0.57
N LEU A 24 6.90 -13.96 -1.42
CA LEU A 24 7.41 -13.39 -2.65
C LEU A 24 8.19 -12.12 -2.39
N THR A 25 8.95 -11.66 -3.38
CA THR A 25 9.83 -10.51 -3.20
C THR A 25 9.04 -9.23 -2.90
N THR A 26 9.63 -8.39 -2.04
CA THR A 26 9.10 -7.07 -1.71
C THR A 26 9.56 -6.05 -2.75
N PRO A 27 8.89 -4.88 -2.83
CA PRO A 27 9.35 -3.78 -3.67
C PRO A 27 10.80 -3.40 -3.44
N ARG A 28 11.49 -2.99 -4.52
CA ARG A 28 12.81 -2.37 -4.51
C ARG A 28 12.94 -1.39 -5.68
N LEU A 29 13.70 -0.32 -5.50
CA LEU A 29 13.92 0.78 -6.45
C LEU A 29 15.40 1.14 -6.63
N ASP A 30 16.31 0.27 -6.20
CA ASP A 30 17.76 0.46 -6.33
C ASP A 30 18.24 0.26 -7.78
N ASN A 31 17.92 -0.89 -8.40
CA ASN A 31 18.32 -1.22 -9.77
C ASN A 31 17.17 -1.87 -10.55
N ARG A 32 16.91 -1.36 -11.75
CA ARG A 32 15.85 -1.84 -12.64
C ARG A 32 15.99 -3.33 -12.99
N LEU A 33 17.22 -3.83 -13.21
CA LEU A 33 17.47 -5.24 -13.52
C LEU A 33 17.10 -6.13 -12.34
N HIS A 34 17.45 -5.73 -11.13
CA HIS A 34 17.09 -6.49 -9.94
C HIS A 34 15.57 -6.54 -9.73
N ARG A 35 14.88 -5.42 -9.94
CA ARG A 35 13.41 -5.37 -9.89
C ARG A 35 12.76 -6.32 -10.89
N LEU A 36 13.18 -6.27 -12.15
CA LEU A 36 12.64 -7.15 -13.19
C LEU A 36 12.93 -8.63 -12.89
N ASN A 37 14.13 -8.94 -12.41
CA ASN A 37 14.48 -10.31 -12.02
C ASN A 37 13.60 -10.79 -10.86
N SER A 38 13.32 -9.93 -9.87
CA SER A 38 12.38 -10.21 -8.78
C SER A 38 10.98 -10.53 -9.29
N GLU A 39 10.41 -9.71 -10.19
CA GLU A 39 9.09 -9.94 -10.77
C GLU A 39 9.02 -11.25 -11.58
N ILE A 40 10.07 -11.55 -12.37
CA ILE A 40 10.17 -12.80 -13.14
C ILE A 40 10.23 -14.00 -12.19
N ILE A 41 11.08 -13.94 -11.17
CA ILE A 41 11.22 -15.01 -10.18
C ILE A 41 9.89 -15.21 -9.44
N ASP A 42 9.21 -14.15 -9.03
CA ASP A 42 7.91 -14.24 -8.36
C ASP A 42 6.86 -14.90 -9.26
N GLY A 43 6.80 -14.54 -10.54
CA GLY A 43 5.92 -15.18 -11.51
C GLY A 43 6.22 -16.67 -11.68
N LEU A 44 7.50 -17.03 -11.74
CA LEU A 44 7.96 -18.41 -11.78
C LEU A 44 7.54 -19.17 -10.52
N VAL A 45 7.83 -18.64 -9.33
CA VAL A 45 7.46 -19.26 -8.04
C VAL A 45 5.94 -19.45 -7.94
N LYS A 46 5.14 -18.43 -8.27
CA LYS A 46 3.66 -18.53 -8.30
C LYS A 46 3.17 -19.63 -9.24
N ARG A 47 3.84 -19.81 -10.38
CA ARG A 47 3.51 -20.88 -11.32
C ARG A 47 3.88 -22.23 -10.73
N SER A 48 5.12 -22.40 -10.28
CA SER A 48 5.60 -23.66 -9.69
C SER A 48 4.79 -24.08 -8.47
N SER A 49 4.45 -23.18 -7.55
CA SER A 49 3.67 -23.54 -6.36
C SER A 49 2.29 -24.11 -6.70
N ARG A 50 1.76 -23.84 -7.89
CA ARG A 50 0.50 -24.44 -8.38
C ARG A 50 0.68 -25.83 -8.99
N TYR A 51 1.89 -26.14 -9.47
CA TYR A 51 2.22 -27.40 -10.16
C TYR A 51 3.08 -28.34 -9.31
N LEU A 52 3.57 -27.90 -8.15
CA LEU A 52 4.14 -28.79 -7.17
C LEU A 52 3.01 -29.66 -6.64
N ASP A 53 3.11 -30.98 -6.84
CA ASP A 53 2.17 -31.98 -6.29
C ASP A 53 2.10 -31.96 -4.76
N ASN A 54 3.03 -31.23 -4.13
CA ASN A 54 3.08 -31.00 -2.70
C ASN A 54 2.04 -29.96 -2.27
N LYS A 55 0.88 -30.46 -1.83
CA LYS A 55 -0.30 -29.67 -1.37
C LYS A 55 -0.04 -28.75 -0.17
N ASP A 56 1.14 -28.83 0.43
CA ASP A 56 1.52 -28.06 1.62
C ASP A 56 2.46 -26.88 1.33
N VAL A 57 2.64 -26.49 0.07
CA VAL A 57 3.33 -25.26 -0.31
C VAL A 57 2.34 -24.15 -0.65
N TYR A 58 2.47 -23.03 0.06
CA TYR A 58 1.61 -21.86 -0.07
C TYR A 58 2.46 -20.64 -0.38
N VAL A 59 1.83 -19.62 -0.97
CA VAL A 59 2.49 -18.38 -1.37
C VAL A 59 1.91 -17.20 -0.60
N SER A 60 2.78 -16.39 0.00
CA SER A 60 2.41 -15.07 0.50
C SER A 60 2.71 -14.04 -0.59
N ASP A 61 1.64 -13.54 -1.23
CA ASP A 61 1.73 -12.57 -2.32
C ASP A 61 1.86 -11.15 -1.78
N ASN A 62 2.93 -10.46 -2.21
CA ASN A 62 3.24 -9.09 -1.84
C ASN A 62 2.91 -8.08 -2.97
N SER A 63 2.12 -8.47 -3.98
CA SER A 63 1.71 -7.62 -5.10
C SER A 63 1.02 -6.30 -4.68
N ASN A 64 0.33 -6.29 -3.54
CA ASN A 64 -0.25 -5.07 -2.95
C ASN A 64 0.81 -4.04 -2.51
N MET A 65 2.05 -4.44 -2.30
CA MET A 65 3.16 -3.52 -2.03
C MET A 65 3.71 -2.89 -3.31
N TRP A 66 3.51 -3.55 -4.47
CA TRP A 66 3.93 -3.07 -5.78
C TRP A 66 2.86 -2.20 -6.47
N HIS A 67 1.59 -2.57 -6.31
CA HIS A 67 0.46 -1.98 -7.05
C HIS A 67 -0.65 -1.46 -6.13
N GLY A 68 -0.34 -1.28 -4.84
CA GLY A 68 -1.29 -0.80 -3.85
C GLY A 68 -1.52 0.71 -3.91
N GLN A 69 -2.35 1.19 -2.99
CA GLN A 69 -2.64 2.62 -2.82
C GLN A 69 -1.48 3.39 -2.20
N VAL A 70 -0.59 2.70 -1.49
CA VAL A 70 0.59 3.29 -0.85
C VAL A 70 1.73 3.33 -1.88
N SER A 71 2.37 4.48 -2.04
CA SER A 71 3.47 4.59 -2.99
C SER A 71 4.67 3.75 -2.53
N ILE A 72 5.38 3.12 -3.47
CA ILE A 72 6.56 2.29 -3.16
C ILE A 72 7.60 3.10 -2.37
N GLN A 73 7.75 4.40 -2.64
CA GLN A 73 8.66 5.28 -1.91
C GLN A 73 8.33 5.39 -0.41
N GLN A 74 7.06 5.27 -0.03
CA GLN A 74 6.66 5.26 1.39
C GLN A 74 6.92 3.91 2.06
N LEU A 75 7.13 2.85 1.28
CA LEU A 75 7.36 1.49 1.77
C LEU A 75 8.83 1.15 1.91
N LEU A 76 9.74 1.99 1.40
CA LEU A 76 11.18 1.77 1.39
C LEU A 76 11.90 2.82 2.23
N ASN A 77 13.09 2.46 2.71
CA ASN A 77 14.06 3.40 3.23
C ASN A 77 14.70 4.20 2.09
N GLU A 78 15.54 5.18 2.46
CA GLU A 78 16.25 6.05 1.50
C GLU A 78 17.19 5.27 0.55
N ASP A 79 17.66 4.10 0.98
CA ASP A 79 18.48 3.19 0.18
C ASP A 79 17.73 2.49 -0.95
N LYS A 80 16.39 2.65 -1.01
CA LYS A 80 15.52 2.10 -2.04
C LYS A 80 15.52 0.57 -2.12
N PHE A 81 16.06 -0.13 -1.13
CA PHE A 81 16.13 -1.59 -1.12
C PHE A 81 15.52 -2.18 0.15
N HIS A 82 15.79 -1.59 1.31
CA HIS A 82 15.20 -2.06 2.56
C HIS A 82 13.82 -1.45 2.78
N LEU A 83 12.93 -2.23 3.39
CA LEU A 83 11.61 -1.74 3.76
C LEU A 83 11.70 -0.71 4.89
N SER A 84 10.84 0.30 4.82
CA SER A 84 10.55 1.17 5.97
C SER A 84 9.77 0.40 7.04
N GLU A 85 9.53 1.01 8.19
CA GLU A 85 8.65 0.45 9.22
C GLU A 85 7.25 0.15 8.67
N ARG A 86 6.73 1.06 7.82
CA ARG A 86 5.44 0.88 7.14
C ARG A 86 5.48 -0.28 6.15
N GLY A 87 6.54 -0.38 5.35
CA GLY A 87 6.76 -1.49 4.43
C GLY A 87 6.83 -2.83 5.16
N THR A 88 7.58 -2.88 6.26
CA THR A 88 7.73 -4.06 7.12
C THR A 88 6.39 -4.47 7.74
N SER A 89 5.61 -3.50 8.19
CA SER A 89 4.26 -3.75 8.73
C SER A 89 3.31 -4.34 7.68
N MET A 90 3.38 -3.87 6.43
CA MET A 90 2.60 -4.44 5.33
C MET A 90 3.04 -5.86 4.98
N LEU A 91 4.36 -6.11 4.89
CA LEU A 91 4.90 -7.45 4.68
C LEU A 91 4.44 -8.42 5.78
N ALA A 92 4.58 -8.02 7.04
CA ALA A 92 4.13 -8.81 8.18
C ALA A 92 2.62 -9.10 8.10
N SER A 93 1.81 -8.14 7.66
CA SER A 93 0.38 -8.36 7.47
C SER A 93 0.08 -9.35 6.34
N ASN A 94 0.82 -9.32 5.23
CA ASN A 94 0.67 -10.27 4.13
C ASN A 94 1.05 -11.69 4.55
N ILE A 95 2.14 -11.84 5.29
CA ILE A 95 2.58 -13.14 5.83
C ILE A 95 1.56 -13.65 6.85
N LYS A 96 1.07 -12.78 7.74
CA LYS A 96 0.00 -13.13 8.69
C LYS A 96 -1.25 -13.62 7.96
N ASN A 97 -1.70 -12.93 6.92
CA ASN A 97 -2.86 -13.36 6.16
C ASN A 97 -2.65 -14.74 5.53
N ALA A 98 -1.47 -15.00 4.95
CA ALA A 98 -1.12 -16.32 4.44
C ALA A 98 -1.15 -17.39 5.53
N LEU A 99 -0.54 -17.14 6.70
CA LEU A 99 -0.59 -18.05 7.86
C LEU A 99 -2.04 -18.37 8.27
N HIS A 100 -2.89 -17.35 8.34
CA HIS A 100 -4.30 -17.53 8.67
C HIS A 100 -5.03 -18.39 7.64
N THR A 101 -4.80 -18.17 6.34
CA THR A 101 -5.37 -19.00 5.27
C THR A 101 -4.91 -20.45 5.37
N VAL A 102 -3.61 -20.66 5.58
CA VAL A 102 -2.96 -21.97 5.65
C VAL A 102 -3.43 -22.79 6.85
N LEU A 103 -3.65 -22.13 7.99
CA LEU A 103 -4.07 -22.76 9.24
C LEU A 103 -5.60 -22.76 9.44
N GLY A 104 -6.38 -22.21 8.50
CA GLY A 104 -7.84 -22.09 8.63
C GLY A 104 -8.30 -21.15 9.74
N ILE A 105 -7.44 -20.25 10.21
CA ILE A 105 -7.75 -19.31 11.29
C ILE A 105 -8.49 -18.11 10.70
N LYS A 106 -9.72 -17.87 11.14
CA LYS A 106 -10.50 -16.69 10.70
C LYS A 106 -9.75 -15.40 11.04
N VAL A 107 -9.43 -14.60 10.03
CA VAL A 107 -8.91 -13.25 10.24
C VAL A 107 -10.07 -12.40 10.75
N GLN A 108 -9.98 -11.92 12.00
CA GLN A 108 -10.90 -10.90 12.48
C GLN A 108 -10.70 -9.65 11.62
N GLN A 109 -11.66 -9.35 10.74
CA GLN A 109 -11.69 -8.07 10.06
C GLN A 109 -11.83 -7.00 11.16
N ARG A 110 -10.78 -6.21 11.36
CA ARG A 110 -10.92 -4.96 12.11
C ARG A 110 -11.93 -4.13 11.33
N ASN A 111 -13.17 -4.12 11.79
CA ASN A 111 -14.16 -3.15 11.41
C ASN A 111 -13.58 -1.77 11.76
N ASN A 112 -12.86 -1.16 10.82
CA ASN A 112 -12.60 0.26 10.83
C ASN A 112 -13.96 0.94 10.62
N ARG A 113 -14.76 0.97 11.68
CA ARG A 113 -15.81 1.96 11.87
C ARG A 113 -15.07 3.29 11.94
N TYR A 114 -14.75 3.85 10.78
CA TYR A 114 -14.69 5.29 10.64
C TYR A 114 -16.05 5.79 11.12
N SER A 115 -16.10 6.19 12.40
CA SER A 115 -17.12 7.11 12.88
C SER A 115 -16.99 8.34 11.99
N ARG A 116 -17.80 8.37 10.92
CA ARG A 116 -18.22 9.63 10.30
C ARG A 116 -18.96 10.36 11.40
N SER A 117 -18.23 11.15 12.20
CA SER A 117 -18.85 12.15 13.06
C SER A 117 -19.67 13.04 12.14
N THR A 118 -20.97 13.00 12.34
CA THR A 118 -21.96 13.85 11.70
C THR A 118 -21.73 15.29 12.15
N ASP A 119 -20.84 16.02 11.47
CA ASP A 119 -20.76 17.49 11.52
C ASP A 119 -21.94 18.13 10.74
N ARG A 120 -23.16 17.73 11.08
CA ARG A 120 -24.41 18.37 10.60
C ARG A 120 -25.35 18.77 11.75
N ALA A 121 -24.87 18.75 12.99
CA ALA A 121 -25.66 19.10 14.18
C ALA A 121 -25.14 20.38 14.88
N ARG A 122 -24.77 21.43 14.13
CA ARG A 122 -24.38 22.73 14.72
C ARG A 122 -24.75 23.97 13.91
N GLN A 123 -25.78 23.90 13.09
CA GLN A 123 -26.37 25.08 12.42
C GLN A 123 -27.86 25.24 12.70
N GLN A 124 -28.29 25.23 13.96
CA GLN A 124 -29.59 25.81 14.31
C GLN A 124 -29.49 26.48 15.69
N TYR A 125 -30.00 27.71 15.75
CA TYR A 125 -30.12 28.63 16.90
C TYR A 125 -28.98 29.64 17.17
N ARG A 126 -29.11 30.81 16.52
CA ARG A 126 -29.18 32.11 17.24
C ARG A 126 -29.92 33.16 16.40
N PRO A 127 -31.04 33.73 16.87
CA PRO A 127 -31.71 34.85 16.21
C PRO A 127 -31.43 36.22 16.88
N GLN A 128 -31.58 37.25 16.04
CA GLN A 128 -31.95 38.68 16.25
C GLN A 128 -30.87 39.79 16.39
N HIS A 129 -30.88 40.67 15.37
CA HIS A 129 -30.98 42.16 15.35
C HIS A 129 -30.11 43.00 16.35
N ARG A 130 -29.49 44.15 16.03
CA ARG A 130 -29.90 45.30 15.17
C ARG A 130 -28.75 46.33 14.97
N GLN A 131 -28.57 46.81 13.73
CA GLN A 131 -28.24 48.17 13.19
C GLN A 131 -27.19 49.13 13.82
N SER A 132 -26.30 49.68 12.96
CA SER A 132 -26.20 51.12 12.58
C SER A 132 -25.06 51.33 11.55
N PHE A 133 -25.36 51.65 10.28
CA PHE A 133 -25.45 52.98 9.63
C PHE A 133 -24.12 53.68 9.24
N ASN A 134 -23.91 53.78 7.92
CA ASN A 134 -23.46 54.94 7.12
C ASN A 134 -21.99 55.44 7.10
N ASN A 135 -21.39 55.40 5.89
CA ASN A 135 -20.94 56.53 5.03
C ASN A 135 -19.71 56.11 4.18
N TYR A 136 -19.83 56.01 2.85
CA TYR A 136 -19.71 57.03 1.78
C TYR A 136 -18.26 57.39 1.36
N HIS A 137 -17.99 57.16 0.06
CA HIS A 137 -17.07 57.89 -0.87
C HIS A 137 -15.55 57.87 -0.59
N ASP A 138 -14.64 58.03 -1.57
CA ASP A 138 -14.55 57.82 -3.02
C ASP A 138 -13.07 58.10 -3.39
N HIS A 139 -12.65 57.60 -4.57
CA HIS A 139 -11.55 58.06 -5.43
C HIS A 139 -10.06 58.02 -5.01
N ASN A 140 -9.29 57.40 -5.94
CA ASN A 140 -8.11 57.91 -6.71
C ASN A 140 -6.91 56.96 -6.64
N GLU A 141 -6.12 56.71 -7.68
CA GLU A 141 -6.11 56.94 -9.12
C GLU A 141 -4.86 56.20 -9.64
N GLN A 142 -4.84 55.85 -10.93
CA GLN A 142 -3.63 55.75 -11.76
C GLN A 142 -2.53 54.72 -11.40
N ASN A 143 -2.47 53.63 -12.18
CA ASN A 143 -1.25 53.39 -12.97
C ASN A 143 -1.52 52.57 -14.23
N ARG A 144 -1.10 53.16 -15.35
CA ARG A 144 -1.42 52.84 -16.74
C ARG A 144 -0.11 52.44 -17.41
N VAL A 145 0.02 51.19 -17.88
CA VAL A 145 1.06 50.86 -18.88
C VAL A 145 0.43 50.01 -19.99
N LYS A 146 0.25 50.65 -21.14
CA LYS A 146 -0.15 50.04 -22.42
C LYS A 146 1.10 49.48 -23.11
N PHE A 147 1.10 48.19 -23.45
CA PHE A 147 2.02 47.63 -24.44
C PHE A 147 1.46 47.84 -25.85
N LYS A 148 2.18 48.57 -26.70
CA LYS A 148 2.02 48.56 -28.16
C LYS A 148 2.96 47.49 -28.73
N ARG A 149 2.43 46.55 -29.52
CA ARG A 149 3.21 45.71 -30.44
C ARG A 149 3.05 46.29 -31.85
N THR A 150 4.16 46.58 -32.50
CA THR A 150 4.29 46.82 -33.94
C THR A 150 4.93 45.57 -34.55
N GLY A 151 4.37 45.13 -35.67
CA GLY A 151 4.81 43.98 -36.48
C GLY A 151 3.72 43.66 -37.47
#